data_AF-A0A101W991-F1
#
_entry.id   AF-A0A101W991-F1
#
_cell.length_a   1.000
_cell.length_b   1.000
_cell.length_c   1.000
_cell.angle_alpha   90.00
_cell.angle_beta   90.00
_cell.angle_gamma   90.00
#
_symmetry.space_group_name_H-M   'P 1'
#
loop_
_entity.id
_entity.type
_entity.pdbx_description
1 polymer ?
#
loop_
_entity_poly.entity_id
_entity_poly.type
_entity_poly.pdbx_seq_one_letter_code
_entity_poly.pdbx_strand_id
1 'polypeptide(L)'
;MDKFEGTEFKSISLPRLNNLKPNIESTALKLMEEAGELAQLIGKYRGLNGENCKMEEKQAIDRIAEELLDVAQVAISMMFVLEESYSIDIQNKVKSHIEKLIRKGYIKG
;
A
#
# COMPACT_ATOMS: atom_id res chain seq x y z
N MET A 1 -7.60 -23.14 -18.35
CA MET A 1 -6.43 -23.17 -17.45
C MET A 1 -6.43 -21.85 -16.73
N ASP A 2 -6.61 -21.87 -15.41
CA ASP A 2 -6.64 -20.65 -14.61
C ASP A 2 -5.23 -20.05 -14.65
N LYS A 3 -5.10 -18.78 -15.06
CA LYS A 3 -3.79 -18.14 -15.34
C LYS A 3 -2.96 -17.85 -14.09
N PHE A 4 -3.46 -18.26 -12.92
CA PHE A 4 -2.91 -17.93 -11.61
C PHE A 4 -2.80 -19.17 -10.72
N GLU A 5 -2.71 -20.35 -11.33
CA GLU A 5 -2.69 -21.62 -10.60
C GLU A 5 -1.44 -21.69 -9.70
N GLY A 6 -1.65 -21.78 -8.37
CA GLY A 6 -0.57 -21.81 -7.38
C GLY A 6 -0.10 -20.44 -6.86
N THR A 7 -0.78 -19.34 -7.18
CA THR A 7 -0.60 -18.05 -6.46
C THR A 7 -1.59 -17.93 -5.29
N GLU A 8 -1.07 -17.64 -4.10
CA GLU A 8 -1.89 -17.27 -2.94
C GLU A 8 -2.16 -15.76 -2.93
N PHE A 9 -3.43 -15.39 -2.87
CA PHE A 9 -3.86 -14.00 -2.79
C PHE A 9 -4.41 -13.69 -1.40
N LYS A 10 -3.97 -12.57 -0.82
CA LYS A 10 -4.62 -11.95 0.33
C LYS A 10 -5.58 -10.87 -0.17
N SER A 11 -6.87 -11.01 0.14
CA SER A 11 -7.88 -10.00 -0.17
C SER A 11 -8.10 -9.09 1.04
N ILE A 12 -8.01 -7.78 0.83
CA ILE A 12 -8.30 -6.74 1.81
C ILE A 12 -9.21 -5.73 1.12
N SER A 13 -10.26 -5.27 1.81
CA SER A 13 -11.17 -4.25 1.30
C SER A 13 -11.03 -2.99 2.12
N LEU A 14 -10.67 -1.88 1.46
CA LEU A 14 -10.53 -0.56 2.07
C LEU A 14 -11.57 0.40 1.48
N PRO A 15 -12.20 1.25 2.30
CA PRO A 15 -13.33 2.08 1.88
C PRO A 15 -12.90 3.30 1.05
N ARG A 16 -13.85 3.81 0.26
CA ARG A 16 -13.77 5.17 -0.30
C ARG A 16 -13.96 6.20 0.82
N LEU A 17 -13.08 7.20 0.88
CA LEU A 17 -13.15 8.26 1.88
C LEU A 17 -14.09 9.38 1.42
N ASN A 18 -15.33 9.35 1.89
CA ASN A 18 -16.40 10.24 1.41
C ASN A 18 -16.38 11.66 2.00
N ASN A 19 -15.54 11.91 3.02
CA ASN A 19 -15.37 13.22 3.64
C ASN A 19 -14.14 13.97 3.14
N LEU A 20 -13.43 13.41 2.16
CA LEU A 20 -12.26 14.02 1.54
C LEU A 20 -12.54 14.25 0.04
N LYS A 21 -11.85 15.23 -0.54
CA LYS A 21 -11.83 15.46 -1.99
C LYS A 21 -10.42 15.22 -2.52
N PRO A 22 -9.94 13.96 -2.52
CA PRO A 22 -8.62 13.64 -3.01
C PRO A 22 -8.48 14.00 -4.50
N ASN A 23 -7.29 14.42 -4.89
CA ASN A 23 -6.87 14.54 -6.29
C ASN A 23 -5.48 13.90 -6.42
N ILE A 24 -4.93 13.83 -7.63
CA ILE A 24 -3.65 13.16 -7.88
C ILE A 24 -2.53 13.78 -7.04
N GLU A 25 -2.44 15.10 -7.00
CA GLU A 25 -1.39 15.83 -6.31
C GLU A 25 -1.48 15.65 -4.79
N SER A 26 -2.67 15.80 -4.21
CA SER A 26 -2.90 15.68 -2.77
C SER A 26 -2.72 14.26 -2.27
N THR A 27 -3.16 13.27 -3.05
CA THR A 27 -2.92 11.86 -2.71
C THR A 27 -1.47 11.47 -2.87
N ALA A 28 -0.74 12.00 -3.87
CA ALA A 28 0.68 11.76 -4.00
C ALA A 28 1.48 12.35 -2.82
N LEU A 29 1.16 13.57 -2.39
CA LEU A 29 1.79 14.19 -1.22
C LEU A 29 1.51 13.39 0.05
N LYS A 30 0.24 13.03 0.29
CA LYS A 30 -0.14 12.25 1.47
C LYS A 30 0.48 10.85 1.44
N LEU A 31 0.62 10.22 0.27
CA LEU A 31 1.28 8.92 0.14
C LEU A 31 2.75 9.00 0.56
N MET A 32 3.45 10.08 0.23
CA MET A 32 4.84 10.31 0.67
C MET A 32 4.92 10.54 2.19
N GLU A 33 3.95 11.22 2.76
CA GLU A 33 3.82 11.43 4.21
C GLU A 33 3.65 10.09 4.94
N GLU A 34 2.62 9.31 4.61
CA GLU A 34 2.37 8.01 5.26
C GLU A 34 3.54 7.04 5.09
N ALA A 35 4.15 7.01 3.90
CA ALA A 35 5.32 6.16 3.66
C ALA A 35 6.53 6.60 4.49
N GLY A 36 6.68 7.90 4.73
CA GLY A 36 7.70 8.47 5.60
C GLY A 36 7.48 8.12 7.07
N GLU A 37 6.23 8.17 7.53
CA GLU A 37 5.84 7.79 8.90
C GLU A 37 6.09 6.30 9.15
N LEU A 38 5.67 5.43 8.22
CA LEU A 38 5.99 4.01 8.24
C LEU A 38 7.50 3.76 8.27
N ALA A 39 8.27 4.43 7.41
CA ALA A 39 9.73 4.28 7.35
C ALA A 39 10.39 4.73 8.67
N GLN A 40 9.92 5.82 9.27
CA GLN A 40 10.41 6.30 10.56
C GLN A 40 10.12 5.28 11.67
N LEU A 41 8.92 4.69 11.72
CA LEU A 41 8.56 3.68 12.71
C LEU A 41 9.43 2.42 12.61
N ILE A 42 9.69 1.96 11.38
CA ILE A 42 10.62 0.86 11.11
C ILE A 42 12.06 1.25 11.53
N GLY A 43 12.49 2.47 11.22
CA GLY A 43 13.80 3.01 11.61
C GLY A 43 14.02 2.98 13.11
N LYS A 44 13.04 3.50 13.87
CA LYS A 44 13.02 3.49 15.34
C LYS A 44 13.06 2.09 15.91
N TYR A 45 12.26 1.18 15.37
CA TYR A 45 12.23 -0.23 15.80
C TYR A 45 13.57 -0.92 15.55
N ARG A 46 14.24 -0.64 14.43
CA ARG A 46 15.53 -1.25 14.05
C ARG A 46 16.76 -0.54 14.63
N GLY A 47 16.59 0.58 15.32
CA GLY A 47 17.70 1.40 15.82
C GLY A 47 18.56 2.01 14.70
N LEU A 48 17.96 2.30 13.54
CA LEU A 48 18.66 2.86 12.39
C LEU A 48 18.90 4.37 12.60
N ASN A 49 19.89 4.93 11.89
CA ASN A 49 20.15 6.37 11.86
C ASN A 49 20.37 7.05 13.23
N GLY A 50 20.84 6.30 14.24
CA GLY A 50 21.04 6.83 15.60
C GLY A 50 19.77 6.95 16.44
N GLU A 51 18.66 6.39 15.98
CA GLU A 51 17.42 6.32 16.77
C GLU A 51 17.53 5.23 17.85
N ASN A 52 17.02 5.51 19.04
CA ASN A 52 16.92 4.53 20.13
C ASN A 52 15.49 4.02 20.23
N CYS A 53 15.28 2.71 20.11
CA CYS A 53 13.97 2.11 20.34
C CYS A 53 13.66 2.11 21.84
N LYS A 54 12.72 2.95 22.26
CA LYS A 54 12.18 2.94 23.65
C LYS A 54 10.85 2.17 23.76
N MET A 55 10.38 1.60 22.65
CA MET A 55 9.09 0.93 22.56
C MET A 55 9.27 -0.58 22.75
N GLU A 56 8.29 -1.22 23.38
CA GLU A 56 8.21 -2.68 23.40
C GLU A 56 7.99 -3.21 21.98
N GLU A 57 8.60 -4.34 21.62
CA GLU A 57 8.52 -4.93 20.28
C GLU A 57 7.07 -5.11 19.80
N LYS A 58 6.20 -5.66 20.65
CA LYS A 58 4.79 -5.87 20.32
C LYS A 58 4.11 -4.55 19.94
N GLN A 59 4.38 -3.49 20.69
CA GLN A 59 3.82 -2.16 20.43
C GLN A 59 4.38 -1.55 19.14
N ALA A 60 5.67 -1.77 18.84
CA ALA A 60 6.27 -1.29 17.61
C ALA A 60 5.68 -1.99 16.38
N ILE A 61 5.52 -3.31 16.42
CA ILE A 61 4.94 -4.10 15.32
C ILE A 61 3.47 -3.73 15.09
N ASP A 62 2.69 -3.54 16.14
CA ASP A 62 1.29 -3.13 16.05
C ASP A 62 1.15 -1.78 15.33
N ARG A 63 1.94 -0.77 15.73
CA ARG A 63 1.97 0.54 15.07
C ARG A 63 2.46 0.47 13.62
N ILE A 64 3.47 -0.36 13.32
CA ILE A 64 3.92 -0.57 11.94
C ILE A 64 2.77 -1.11 11.08
N ALA A 65 1.90 -1.96 11.62
CA ALA A 65 0.74 -2.47 10.90
C ALA A 65 -0.32 -1.38 10.65
N GLU A 66 -0.55 -0.48 11.62
CA GLU A 66 -1.43 0.68 11.46
C GLU A 66 -0.94 1.60 10.33
N GLU A 67 0.33 2.04 10.38
CA GLU A 67 0.91 2.92 9.34
C GLU A 67 0.92 2.26 7.95
N LEU A 68 1.14 0.93 7.90
CA LEU A 68 1.07 0.20 6.63
C LEU A 68 -0.35 0.25 6.04
N LEU A 69 -1.39 0.22 6.88
CA LEU A 69 -2.77 0.36 6.43
C LEU A 69 -3.07 1.80 5.99
N ASP A 70 -2.47 2.82 6.61
CA ASP A 70 -2.62 4.21 6.18
C ASP A 70 -2.00 4.44 4.80
N VAL A 71 -0.79 3.93 4.56
CA VAL A 71 -0.17 3.91 3.21
C VAL A 71 -1.09 3.22 2.20
N ALA A 72 -1.64 2.06 2.56
CA ALA A 72 -2.55 1.32 1.68
C ALA A 72 -3.85 2.10 1.40
N GLN A 73 -4.44 2.74 2.42
CA GLN A 73 -5.67 3.53 2.29
C GLN A 73 -5.47 4.74 1.37
N VAL A 74 -4.33 5.42 1.46
CA VAL A 74 -4.03 6.55 0.58
C VAL A 74 -3.82 6.08 -0.86
N ALA A 75 -3.12 4.95 -1.06
CA ALA A 75 -2.97 4.35 -2.39
C ALA A 75 -4.32 3.95 -3.00
N ILE A 76 -5.21 3.31 -2.24
CA ILE A 76 -6.58 2.97 -2.67
C ILE A 76 -7.40 4.23 -2.96
N SER A 77 -7.26 5.28 -2.15
CA SER A 77 -7.93 6.57 -2.40
C SER A 77 -7.47 7.19 -3.72
N MET A 78 -6.18 7.08 -4.05
CA MET A 78 -5.66 7.49 -5.36
C MET A 78 -6.21 6.63 -6.50
N MET A 79 -6.41 5.32 -6.30
CA MET A 79 -7.05 4.45 -7.29
C MET A 79 -8.49 4.90 -7.60
N PHE A 80 -9.29 5.24 -6.58
CA PHE A 80 -10.62 5.83 -6.78
C PHE A 80 -10.55 7.12 -7.62
N VAL A 81 -9.58 8.01 -7.36
CA VAL A 81 -9.39 9.23 -8.17
C VAL A 81 -9.10 8.91 -9.63
N LEU A 82 -8.23 7.92 -9.90
CA LEU A 82 -7.89 7.49 -11.26
C LEU A 82 -9.09 6.87 -11.99
N GLU A 83 -9.91 6.08 -11.31
CA GLU A 83 -11.14 5.52 -11.87
C GLU A 83 -12.16 6.62 -12.18
N GLU A 84 -12.48 7.46 -11.20
CA GLU A 84 -13.58 8.42 -11.28
C GLU A 84 -13.26 9.63 -12.16
N SER A 85 -12.05 10.20 -12.02
CA SER A 85 -11.69 11.45 -12.71
C SER A 85 -11.01 11.22 -14.05
N TYR A 86 -10.43 10.02 -14.27
CA TYR A 86 -9.61 9.73 -15.45
C TYR A 86 -10.05 8.46 -16.20
N SER A 87 -11.14 7.79 -15.77
CA SER A 87 -11.68 6.59 -16.42
C SER A 87 -10.65 5.46 -16.59
N ILE A 88 -9.69 5.37 -15.66
CA ILE A 88 -8.70 4.29 -15.65
C ILE A 88 -9.36 3.02 -15.12
N ASP A 89 -9.24 1.91 -15.84
CA ASP A 89 -9.68 0.60 -15.36
C ASP A 89 -8.63 -0.03 -14.44
N ILE A 90 -8.79 0.14 -13.12
CA ILE A 90 -7.84 -0.39 -12.13
C ILE A 90 -7.82 -1.92 -12.13
N GLN A 91 -8.95 -2.58 -12.36
CA GLN A 91 -9.01 -4.04 -12.41
C GLN A 91 -8.14 -4.61 -13.54
N ASN A 92 -8.20 -4.00 -14.73
CA ASN A 92 -7.34 -4.37 -15.84
C ASN A 92 -5.87 -4.00 -15.59
N LYS A 93 -5.58 -2.90 -14.89
CA LYS A 93 -4.21 -2.58 -14.45
C LYS A 93 -3.66 -3.61 -13.46
N VAL A 94 -4.47 -4.09 -12.51
CA VAL A 94 -4.09 -5.15 -11.56
C VAL A 94 -3.79 -6.45 -12.30
N LYS A 95 -4.65 -6.90 -13.21
CA LYS A 95 -4.39 -8.09 -14.06
C LYS A 95 -3.06 -7.98 -14.81
N SER A 96 -2.86 -6.84 -15.48
CA SER A 96 -1.61 -6.57 -16.21
C SER A 96 -0.38 -6.55 -15.30
N HIS A 97 -0.54 -6.06 -14.06
CA HIS A 97 0.52 -6.06 -13.06
C HIS A 97 0.86 -7.49 -12.61
N ILE A 98 -0.14 -8.34 -12.33
CA ILE A 98 0.06 -9.74 -11.94
C ILE A 98 0.76 -10.51 -13.07
N GLU A 99 0.31 -10.35 -14.32
CA GLU A 99 0.99 -10.98 -15.48
C GLU A 99 2.46 -10.54 -15.60
N LYS A 100 2.76 -9.27 -15.31
CA LYS A 100 4.15 -8.78 -15.24
C LYS A 100 4.94 -9.47 -14.12
N LEU A 101 4.35 -9.71 -12.95
CA LEU A 101 5.02 -10.40 -11.84
C LEU A 101 5.31 -11.87 -12.19
N ILE A 102 4.38 -12.56 -12.86
CA ILE A 102 4.57 -13.92 -13.38
C ILE A 102 5.74 -13.95 -14.36
N ARG A 103 5.76 -13.04 -15.34
CA ARG A 103 6.86 -12.95 -16.33
C ARG A 103 8.22 -12.69 -15.69
N LYS A 104 8.26 -12.00 -14.54
CA LYS A 104 9.49 -11.75 -13.78
C LYS A 104 9.90 -12.91 -12.87
N GLY A 105 9.07 -13.96 -12.75
CA GLY A 105 9.29 -15.08 -11.85
C GLY A 105 9.10 -14.75 -10.37
N TYR A 106 8.43 -13.63 -10.05
CA TYR A 106 8.17 -13.25 -8.66
C TYR A 106 7.00 -14.02 -8.04
N ILE A 107 6.08 -14.53 -8.87
CA ILE A 107 4.97 -15.40 -8.48
C ILE A 107 4.76 -16.47 -9.56
N LYS A 108 4.12 -17.59 -9.20
CA LYS A 108 3.80 -18.69 -10.14
C LYS A 108 2.54 -18.34 -10.94
N GLY A 109 2.53 -18.68 -12.22
CA GLY A 109 1.36 -18.53 -13.10
C GLY A 109 0.73 -19.86 -13.43
#